data_AF-A0A2Z3JG63-F1
#
_entry.id   AF-A0A2Z3JG63-F1
#
_cell.length_a   1.000
_cell.length_b   1.000
_cell.length_c   1.000
_cell.angle_alpha   90.00
_cell.angle_beta   90.00
_cell.angle_gamma   90.00
#
_symmetry.space_group_name_H-M   'P 1'
#
loop_
_entity.id
_entity.type
_entity.pdbx_description
1 polymer ?
#
loop_
_entity_poly.entity_id
_entity_poly.type
_entity_poly.pdbx_seq_one_letter_code
_entity_poly.pdbx_strand_id
1 'polypeptide(L)'
;MNLPVETLGAIVELHAKGLIVGKPEFVIKHDLGTQLLVITVSMPEARYRSNEDIAMVYRLLEQSGSPHLLLVVKVEIHKAPPLPGWTKK
;
A
#
# COMPACT_ATOMS: atom_id res chain seq x y z
N MET A 1 -17.79 -0.51 1.20
CA MET A 1 -17.03 -0.45 2.48
C MET A 1 -16.18 0.81 2.39
N ASN A 2 -16.40 1.79 3.27
CA ASN A 2 -15.79 3.12 3.13
C ASN A 2 -14.50 3.15 3.94
N LEU A 3 -13.36 3.19 3.25
CA LEU A 3 -12.08 3.54 3.85
C LEU A 3 -12.15 4.98 4.40
N PRO A 4 -11.35 5.33 5.42
CA PRO A 4 -11.20 6.73 5.82
C PRO A 4 -10.83 7.58 4.60
N VAL A 5 -11.42 8.78 4.50
CA VAL A 5 -11.20 9.69 3.36
C VAL A 5 -9.72 10.08 3.27
N GLU A 6 -9.07 10.20 4.41
CA GLU A 6 -7.65 10.49 4.57
C GLU A 6 -6.80 9.35 3.98
N THR A 7 -7.18 8.09 4.22
CA THR A 7 -6.48 6.92 3.66
C THR A 7 -6.60 6.87 2.16
N LEU A 8 -7.78 7.19 1.61
CA LEU A 8 -7.96 7.31 0.16
C LEU A 8 -7.11 8.44 -0.42
N GLY A 9 -7.04 9.59 0.25
CA GLY A 9 -6.18 10.70 -0.16
C GLY A 9 -4.70 10.32 -0.21
N ALA A 10 -4.21 9.63 0.83
CA ALA A 10 -2.84 9.13 0.87
C ALA A 10 -2.54 8.16 -0.27
N ILE A 11 -3.46 7.24 -0.58
CA ILE A 11 -3.29 6.30 -1.70
C ILE A 11 -3.21 7.04 -3.04
N VAL A 12 -4.07 8.04 -3.26
CA VAL A 12 -4.05 8.86 -4.48
C VAL A 12 -2.72 9.62 -4.59
N GLU A 13 -2.22 10.19 -3.50
CA GLU A 13 -0.94 10.88 -3.47
C GLU A 13 0.24 9.93 -3.78
N LEU A 14 0.24 8.73 -3.20
CA LEU A 14 1.26 7.72 -3.47
C LEU A 14 1.27 7.27 -4.93
N HIS A 15 0.10 7.16 -5.56
CA HIS A 15 -0.02 6.92 -7.00
C HIS A 15 0.50 8.10 -7.83
N ALA A 16 0.15 9.33 -7.47
CA ALA A 16 0.61 10.53 -8.17
C ALA A 16 2.13 10.69 -8.12
N LYS A 17 2.78 10.28 -7.02
CA LYS A 17 4.24 10.24 -6.88
C LYS A 17 4.90 9.03 -7.56
N GLY A 18 4.12 8.09 -8.10
CA GLY A 18 4.64 6.87 -8.70
C GLY A 18 5.34 5.93 -7.71
N LEU A 19 5.03 6.05 -6.42
CA LEU A 19 5.59 5.20 -5.36
C LEU A 19 4.88 3.86 -5.31
N ILE A 20 3.57 3.85 -5.59
CA ILE A 20 2.77 2.63 -5.65
C ILE A 20 2.10 2.50 -7.03
N VAL A 21 1.81 1.25 -7.41
CA VAL A 21 1.19 0.88 -8.68
C VAL A 21 0.13 -0.20 -8.45
N GLY A 22 -0.73 -0.39 -9.45
CA GLY A 22 -1.83 -1.36 -9.36
C GLY A 22 -2.96 -0.89 -8.44
N LYS A 23 -3.77 -1.84 -7.97
CA LYS A 23 -4.85 -1.56 -7.02
C LYS A 23 -4.42 -2.07 -5.64
N PRO A 24 -4.41 -1.22 -4.60
CA PRO A 24 -4.18 -1.67 -3.24
C PRO A 24 -5.24 -2.68 -2.78
N GLU A 25 -4.84 -3.61 -1.92
CA GLU A 25 -5.74 -4.57 -1.28
C GLU A 25 -6.02 -4.15 0.16
N PHE A 26 -7.25 -4.43 0.63
CA PHE A 26 -7.71 -4.03 1.96
C PHE A 26 -8.32 -5.21 2.68
N VAL A 27 -7.85 -5.47 3.91
CA VAL A 27 -8.42 -6.49 4.79
C VAL A 27 -8.74 -5.84 6.12
N ILE A 28 -10.02 -5.86 6.51
CA ILE A 28 -10.46 -5.40 7.83
C ILE A 28 -10.63 -6.60 8.73
N LYS A 29 -9.99 -6.58 9.90
CA LYS A 29 -10.20 -7.53 10.98
C LYS A 29 -10.80 -6.79 12.18
N HIS A 30 -11.76 -7.42 12.84
CA HIS A 30 -12.34 -6.92 14.08
C HIS A 30 -11.89 -7.86 15.20
N ASP A 31 -11.22 -7.34 16.22
CA ASP A 31 -10.84 -8.12 17.40
C ASP A 31 -10.96 -7.28 18.68
N LEU A 32 -11.65 -7.82 19.69
CA LEU A 32 -11.72 -7.29 21.06
C LEU A 32 -11.90 -5.76 21.17
N GLY A 33 -12.77 -5.16 20.35
CA GLY A 33 -13.09 -3.73 20.39
C GLY A 33 -12.15 -2.81 19.60
N THR A 34 -11.13 -3.35 18.94
CA THR A 34 -10.27 -2.59 18.02
C THR A 34 -10.47 -3.06 16.59
N GLN A 35 -10.59 -2.11 15.65
CA GLN A 35 -10.66 -2.42 14.23
C GLN A 35 -9.25 -2.34 13.65
N LEU A 36 -8.82 -3.41 12.99
CA LEU A 36 -7.54 -3.50 12.30
C LEU A 36 -7.77 -3.42 10.80
N LEU A 37 -7.18 -2.42 10.14
CA LEU A 37 -7.12 -2.31 8.69
C LEU A 37 -5.73 -2.69 8.21
N VAL A 38 -5.64 -3.76 7.43
CA VAL A 38 -4.42 -4.14 6.70
C VAL A 38 -4.54 -3.60 5.29
N ILE A 39 -3.57 -2.80 4.87
CA ILE A 39 -3.45 -2.24 3.52
C ILE A 39 -2.24 -2.87 2.85
N THR A 40 -2.44 -3.57 1.74
CA THR A 40 -1.34 -4.07 0.91
C THR A 40 -1.18 -3.19 -0.32
N VAL A 41 0.00 -2.61 -0.50
CA VAL A 41 0.36 -1.79 -1.67
C VAL A 41 1.51 -2.42 -2.43
N SER A 42 1.48 -2.30 -3.76
CA SER A 42 2.59 -2.74 -4.61
C SER A 42 3.45 -1.56 -5.03
N MET A 43 4.77 -1.64 -4.84
CA MET A 43 5.73 -0.64 -5.30
C MET A 43 6.49 -1.12 -6.54
N PRO A 44 6.83 -0.24 -7.51
CA PRO A 44 7.78 -0.58 -8.56
C PRO A 44 9.12 -1.03 -7.97
N GLU A 45 9.77 -2.02 -8.58
CA GLU A 45 11.05 -2.54 -8.08
C GLU A 45 12.12 -1.46 -7.89
N ALA A 46 12.21 -0.51 -8.83
CA ALA A 46 13.14 0.62 -8.74
C ALA A 46 12.91 1.47 -7.49
N ARG A 47 11.65 1.64 -7.06
CA ARG A 47 11.26 2.40 -5.87
C ARG A 47 11.43 1.59 -4.60
N TYR A 48 11.14 0.29 -4.64
CA TYR A 48 11.31 -0.61 -3.50
C TYR A 48 12.78 -0.79 -3.09
N ARG A 49 13.75 -0.44 -3.94
CA ARG A 49 15.18 -0.42 -3.57
C ARG A 49 15.59 0.81 -2.77
N SER A 50 14.74 1.83 -2.68
CA SER A 50 15.01 3.05 -1.93
C SER A 50 14.32 3.00 -0.57
N ASN A 51 15.12 2.99 0.51
CA ASN A 51 14.61 3.05 1.88
C ASN A 51 13.81 4.35 2.14
N GLU A 52 14.17 5.45 1.48
CA GLU A 52 13.46 6.72 1.57
C GLU A 52 12.06 6.63 0.95
N ASP A 53 11.96 6.02 -0.24
CA ASP A 53 10.67 5.84 -0.92
C ASP A 53 9.76 4.90 -0.11
N ILE A 54 10.31 3.81 0.44
CA ILE A 54 9.59 2.89 1.33
C ILE A 54 9.10 3.64 2.58
N ALA A 55 9.96 4.40 3.24
CA ALA A 55 9.61 5.15 4.44
C ALA A 55 8.51 6.20 4.15
N MET A 56 8.53 6.84 2.99
CA MET A 56 7.50 7.78 2.57
C MET A 56 6.14 7.09 2.37
N VAL A 57 6.12 5.88 1.80
CA VAL A 57 4.90 5.06 1.69
C VAL A 57 4.31 4.74 3.06
N TYR A 58 5.12 4.23 3.98
CA TYR A 58 4.68 3.94 5.35
C TYR A 58 4.14 5.20 6.04
N ARG A 59 4.90 6.30 5.98
CA ARG A 59 4.54 7.55 6.65
C ARG A 59 3.20 8.11 6.17
N LEU A 60 2.97 8.16 4.86
CA LEU A 60 1.72 8.69 4.31
C LEU A 60 0.51 7.83 4.69
N LEU A 61 0.67 6.51 4.72
CA LEU A 61 -0.43 5.60 5.08
C LEU A 61 -0.68 5.56 6.59
N GLU A 62 0.36 5.56 7.43
CA GLU A 62 0.21 5.60 8.89
C GLU A 62 -0.41 6.91 9.37
N GLN A 63 -0.03 8.05 8.78
CA GLN A 63 -0.62 9.35 9.09
C GLN A 63 -2.09 9.46 8.68
N SER A 64 -2.56 8.59 7.79
CA SER A 64 -3.95 8.53 7.36
C SER A 64 -4.84 7.69 8.30
N GLY A 65 -4.26 7.11 9.35
CA GLY A 65 -4.97 6.28 10.34
C GLY A 65 -5.89 7.09 11.27
N SER A 66 -6.93 6.42 11.78
CA SER A 66 -7.87 6.97 12.77
C SER A 66 -7.54 6.42 14.18
N PRO A 67 -7.77 7.16 15.27
CA PRO A 67 -7.49 6.70 16.65
C PRO A 67 -8.16 5.38 17.03
N HIS A 68 -9.25 5.02 16.35
CA HIS A 68 -10.02 3.79 16.58
C HIS A 68 -9.66 2.65 15.62
N LEU A 69 -8.65 2.88 14.76
CA LEU A 69 -8.25 1.98 13.69
C LEU A 69 -6.75 1.69 13.80
N LEU A 70 -6.39 0.46 14.16
CA LEU A 70 -5.03 -0.02 13.96
C LEU A 70 -4.80 -0.18 12.46
N LEU A 71 -3.76 0.45 11.94
CA LEU A 71 -3.41 0.39 10.52
C LEU A 71 -2.11 -0.39 10.36
N VAL A 72 -2.14 -1.44 9.54
CA VAL A 72 -0.96 -2.25 9.19
C VAL A 72 -0.73 -2.12 7.70
N VAL A 73 0.39 -1.53 7.33
CA VAL A 73 0.80 -1.41 5.93
C VAL A 73 1.69 -2.59 5.57
N LYS A 74 1.36 -3.24 4.44
CA LYS A 74 2.22 -4.21 3.77
C LYS A 74 2.66 -3.62 2.45
N VAL A 75 3.96 -3.56 2.26
CA VAL A 75 4.56 -3.08 1.02
C VAL A 75 5.16 -4.28 0.30
N GLU A 76 4.72 -4.51 -0.92
CA GLU A 76 5.20 -5.61 -1.75
C GLU A 76 5.84 -5.08 -3.03
N ILE A 77 6.85 -5.80 -3.54
CA ILE A 77 7.38 -5.50 -4.87
C ILE A 77 6.32 -5.87 -5.90
N HIS A 78 5.99 -4.91 -6.76
CA HIS A 78 5.16 -5.15 -7.92
C HIS A 78 5.89 -6.12 -8.86
N LYS A 79 5.50 -7.39 -8.80
CA LYS A 79 5.91 -8.39 -9.78
C LYS A 79 5.06 -8.19 -11.02
N ALA A 80 5.56 -7.42 -11.98
CA ALA A 80 4.95 -7.40 -13.30
C ALA A 80 4.87 -8.86 -13.80
N PRO A 81 3.74 -9.33 -14.34
CA PRO A 81 3.72 -10.63 -14.99
C PRO A 81 4.81 -10.62 -16.07
N PRO A 82 5.61 -11.69 -16.22
CA PRO A 82 6.56 -11.76 -17.31
C PRO A 82 5.79 -11.52 -18.60
N LEU A 83 6.26 -10.56 -19.41
CA LEU A 83 5.63 -10.26 -20.69
C LEU A 83 5.43 -11.58 -21.46
N PRO A 84 4.26 -11.80 -22.09
CA PRO A 84 4.07 -12.97 -22.91
C PRO A 84 5.15 -12.98 -24.01
N GLY A 85 6.13 -13.89 -23.87
CA GLY A 85 7.32 -13.97 -24.73
C GLY A 85 8.66 -14.03 -24.00
N TRP A 86 8.73 -13.74 -22.69
CA TRP A 86 10.00 -13.77 -21.94
C TRP A 86 10.35 -15.13 -21.31
N THR A 87 9.45 -16.12 -21.34
CA THR A 87 9.76 -17.51 -20.98
C THR A 87 10.15 -18.32 -22.22
N LYS A 88 11.26 -17.96 -22.86
CA LYS A 88 12.02 -18.87 -23.73
C LYS A 88 13.50 -18.56 -23.63
N LYS A 89 14.21 -19.32 -22.78
CA LYS A 89 15.41 -20.07 -23.15
C LYS A 89 15.83 -20.96 -21.97
#